data_AF-A0A3A8J015-F1
#
_entry.id   AF-A0A3A8J015-F1
#
_cell.length_a   1.000
_cell.length_b   1.000
_cell.length_c   1.000
_cell.angle_alpha   90.00
_cell.angle_beta   90.00
_cell.angle_gamma   90.00
#
_symmetry.space_group_name_H-M   'P 1'
#
loop_
_entity.id
_entity.type
_entity.pdbx_description
1 polymer ?
#
loop_
_entity_poly.entity_id
_entity_poly.type
_entity_poly.pdbx_seq_one_letter_code
_entity_poly.pdbx_strand_id
1 'polypeptide(L)'
;MPMPPHKVGIVVDQGCGDRVAELARVFHVWVVKSRENTPVIQSVWKSGLVDEAVDPLSVGVTSFAAIEGESPEAMCARIAGTVDEHHGEFSHDPPWSEIEVFGVKLTPTLRHVFEELGATACTPTQQGFVCRRL
;
A
#
# COMPACT_ATOMS: atom_id res chain seq x y z
N MET A 1 -7.91 19.52 16.02
CA MET A 1 -6.50 19.15 15.79
C MET A 1 -6.42 18.60 14.38
N PRO A 2 -5.38 18.87 13.56
CA PRO A 2 -5.23 18.13 12.32
C PRO A 2 -5.10 16.65 12.66
N MET A 3 -5.92 15.81 12.04
CA MET A 3 -5.80 14.37 12.21
C MET A 3 -4.44 13.92 11.66
N PRO A 4 -3.74 13.00 12.32
CA PRO A 4 -2.48 12.47 11.79
C PRO A 4 -2.74 11.88 10.39
N PRO A 5 -1.84 12.10 9.43
CA PRO A 5 -2.03 11.63 8.06
C PRO A 5 -2.15 10.11 8.04
N HIS A 6 -3.25 9.60 7.50
CA HIS A 6 -3.44 8.16 7.26
C HIS A 6 -2.70 7.78 5.98
N LYS A 7 -1.56 7.11 6.16
CA LYS A 7 -0.70 6.64 5.08
C LYS A 7 -0.92 5.15 4.86
N VAL A 8 -0.91 4.73 3.59
CA VAL A 8 -1.03 3.32 3.19
C VAL A 8 0.03 2.98 2.13
N GLY A 9 0.56 1.76 2.18
CA GLY A 9 1.54 1.26 1.21
C GLY A 9 0.95 0.24 0.23
N ILE A 10 1.37 0.29 -1.03
CA ILE A 10 1.14 -0.77 -2.03
C ILE A 10 2.50 -1.25 -2.53
N VAL A 11 2.83 -2.51 -2.30
CA VAL A 11 4.06 -3.15 -2.75
C VAL A 11 3.71 -4.18 -3.82
N VAL A 12 3.94 -3.82 -5.09
CA VAL A 12 3.91 -4.75 -6.23
C VAL A 12 5.30 -5.26 -6.61
N ASP A 13 6.35 -4.74 -5.96
CA ASP A 13 7.71 -5.28 -6.06
C ASP A 13 7.80 -6.66 -5.41
N GLN A 14 7.97 -7.69 -6.24
CA GLN A 14 8.16 -9.06 -5.76
C GLN A 14 9.47 -9.25 -5.01
N GLY A 15 10.47 -8.38 -5.20
CA GLY A 15 11.78 -8.43 -4.53
C GLY A 15 11.92 -7.51 -3.32
N CYS A 16 10.84 -6.91 -2.82
CA CYS A 16 10.89 -5.93 -1.72
C CYS A 16 11.52 -6.51 -0.44
N GLY A 17 11.21 -7.78 -0.11
CA GLY A 17 11.85 -8.54 0.95
C GLY A 17 11.77 -7.89 2.32
N ASP A 18 12.89 -7.81 3.03
CA ASP A 18 12.98 -7.34 4.42
C ASP A 18 12.42 -5.93 4.62
N ARG A 19 12.48 -5.09 3.58
CA ARG A 19 11.94 -3.74 3.61
C ARG A 19 10.44 -3.70 3.90
N VAL A 20 9.69 -4.76 3.58
CA VAL A 20 8.27 -4.88 3.94
C VAL A 20 8.07 -4.74 5.45
N ALA A 21 8.95 -5.33 6.27
CA ALA A 21 8.83 -5.26 7.72
C ALA A 21 9.15 -3.86 8.26
N GLU A 22 10.03 -3.11 7.60
CA GLU A 22 10.32 -1.72 7.96
C GLU A 22 9.11 -0.82 7.68
N LEU A 23 8.51 -0.95 6.49
CA LEU A 23 7.33 -0.19 6.11
C LEU A 23 6.13 -0.50 7.01
N ALA A 24 5.89 -1.77 7.30
CA ALA A 24 4.77 -2.24 8.12
C ALA A 24 4.79 -1.74 9.57
N ARG A 25 5.94 -1.26 10.07
CA ARG A 25 6.06 -0.63 11.39
C ARG A 25 5.60 0.83 11.41
N VAL A 26 5.52 1.46 10.24
CA VAL A 26 5.23 2.89 10.10
C VAL A 26 3.81 3.12 9.59
N PHE A 27 3.32 2.26 8.70
CA PHE A 27 1.96 2.32 8.14
C PHE A 27 1.49 0.95 7.65
N HIS A 28 0.19 0.78 7.41
CA HIS A 28 -0.36 -0.46 6.85
C HIS A 28 0.07 -0.65 5.39
N VAL A 29 0.57 -1.84 5.05
CA VAL A 29 1.11 -2.15 3.73
C VAL A 29 0.39 -3.33 3.09
N TRP A 30 -0.06 -3.16 1.86
CA TRP A 30 -0.57 -4.19 0.99
C TRP A 30 0.55 -4.75 0.12
N VAL A 31 0.87 -6.04 0.25
CA VAL A 31 2.08 -6.64 -0.33
C VAL A 31 1.77 -7.83 -1.21
N VAL A 32 2.34 -7.84 -2.42
CA VAL A 32 2.28 -9.01 -3.32
C VAL A 32 3.05 -10.18 -2.71
N LYS A 33 2.41 -11.35 -2.67
CA LYS A 33 3.07 -12.61 -2.31
C LYS A 33 4.06 -12.99 -3.40
N SER A 34 5.30 -13.22 -2.98
CA SER A 34 6.40 -13.70 -3.81
C SER A 34 7.30 -14.62 -2.98
N ARG A 35 8.33 -15.20 -3.61
CA ARG A 35 9.33 -15.99 -2.90
C ARG A 35 10.06 -15.17 -1.84
N GLU A 36 10.32 -13.91 -2.13
CA GLU A 36 11.08 -12.99 -1.28
C GLU A 36 10.20 -12.32 -0.21
N ASN A 37 8.95 -11.94 -0.55
CA ASN A 37 8.06 -11.25 0.38
C ASN A 37 7.36 -12.19 1.37
N THR A 38 7.03 -13.42 0.97
CA THR A 38 6.21 -14.34 1.79
C THR A 38 6.81 -14.66 3.16
N PRO A 39 8.12 -14.99 3.29
CA PRO A 39 8.72 -15.24 4.59
C PRO A 39 8.63 -14.03 5.54
N VAL A 40 8.80 -12.83 5.00
CA VAL A 40 8.76 -11.57 5.77
C VAL A 40 7.33 -11.26 6.22
N ILE A 41 6.34 -11.40 5.33
CA ILE A 41 4.91 -11.27 5.66
C ILE A 41 4.54 -12.19 6.83
N GLN A 42 4.92 -13.46 6.75
CA GLN A 42 4.66 -14.44 7.82
C GLN A 42 5.36 -14.07 9.12
N SER A 43 6.59 -13.55 9.05
CA SER A 43 7.32 -13.10 10.23
C SER A 43 6.65 -11.90 10.90
N VAL A 44 6.17 -10.92 10.13
CA VAL A 44 5.44 -9.77 10.66
C VAL A 44 4.18 -10.23 11.40
N TRP A 45 3.39 -11.12 10.80
CA TRP A 45 2.18 -11.66 11.45
C TRP A 45 2.49 -12.42 12.75
N LYS A 46 3.57 -13.22 12.78
CA LYS A 46 3.97 -13.98 13.98
C LYS A 46 4.50 -13.09 15.10
N SER A 47 5.13 -11.98 14.75
CA SER A 47 5.76 -11.08 15.72
C SER A 47 4.78 -10.23 16.53
N GLY A 48 3.48 -10.22 16.15
CA GLY A 48 2.48 -9.42 16.85
C GLY A 48 2.85 -7.94 16.88
N LEU A 49 3.48 -7.43 15.81
CA LEU A 49 4.05 -6.08 15.74
C LEU A 49 3.04 -4.94 15.94
N VAL A 50 1.75 -5.27 16.03
CA VAL A 50 0.67 -4.35 16.32
C VAL A 50 0.25 -4.63 17.75
N ASP A 51 0.59 -3.70 18.65
CA ASP A 51 0.02 -3.64 20.00
C ASP A 51 -1.51 -3.71 19.88
N GLU A 52 -2.20 -4.49 20.71
CA GLU A 52 -3.66 -4.67 20.62
C GLU A 52 -4.42 -3.33 20.74
N ALA A 53 -3.75 -2.30 21.28
CA ALA A 53 -4.26 -0.93 21.39
C ALA A 53 -4.14 -0.10 20.09
N VAL A 54 -3.43 -0.58 19.07
CA VAL A 54 -3.21 0.12 17.80
C VAL A 54 -4.20 -0.38 16.76
N ASP A 55 -4.82 0.54 16.02
CA ASP A 55 -5.75 0.20 14.94
C ASP A 55 -5.07 -0.75 13.93
N PRO A 56 -5.63 -1.95 13.68
CA PRO A 56 -5.07 -2.90 12.71
C PRO A 56 -4.92 -2.35 11.29
N LEU A 57 -5.64 -1.27 10.94
CA LEU A 57 -5.54 -0.59 9.65
C LEU A 57 -4.50 0.55 9.65
N SER A 58 -3.92 0.88 10.79
CA SER A 58 -2.89 1.92 10.90
C SER A 58 -1.48 1.40 10.64
N VAL A 59 -1.17 0.15 11.01
CA VAL A 59 0.14 -0.51 10.83
C VAL A 59 -0.04 -2.01 10.57
N GLY A 60 0.97 -2.66 9.99
CA GLY A 60 0.96 -4.09 9.70
C GLY A 60 0.94 -4.41 8.20
N VAL A 61 0.59 -5.66 7.88
CA VAL A 61 0.64 -6.17 6.51
C VAL A 61 -0.62 -6.92 6.11
N THR A 62 -1.21 -6.52 5.00
CA THR A 62 -2.15 -7.33 4.22
C THR A 62 -1.44 -7.89 2.99
N SER A 63 -1.67 -9.16 2.67
CA SER A 63 -1.01 -9.80 1.51
C SER A 63 -2.01 -10.19 0.44
N PHE A 64 -1.60 -10.09 -0.82
CA PHE A 64 -2.41 -10.48 -1.98
C PHE A 64 -1.60 -11.32 -2.97
N ALA A 65 -2.28 -12.12 -3.79
CA ALA A 65 -1.63 -12.92 -4.83
C ALA A 65 -1.47 -12.11 -6.13
N ALA A 66 -0.36 -12.33 -6.83
CA ALA A 66 -0.24 -11.92 -8.22
C ALA A 66 -1.17 -12.78 -9.10
N ILE A 67 -1.75 -12.18 -10.14
CA ILE A 67 -2.43 -12.93 -11.20
C ILE A 67 -1.38 -13.37 -12.23
N GLU A 68 -1.46 -14.61 -12.72
CA GLU A 68 -0.50 -15.14 -13.70
C GLU A 68 -0.50 -14.28 -14.98
N GLY A 69 0.68 -13.83 -15.40
CA GLY A 69 0.86 -12.97 -16.59
C GLY A 69 0.47 -11.50 -16.39
N GLU A 70 0.02 -11.09 -15.20
CA GLU A 70 -0.34 -9.71 -14.89
C GLU A 70 0.92 -8.82 -14.81
N SER A 71 0.86 -7.65 -15.44
CA SER A 71 1.94 -6.66 -15.33
C SER A 71 1.92 -5.97 -13.95
N PRO A 72 3.05 -5.45 -13.45
CA PRO A 72 3.05 -4.67 -12.21
C PRO A 72 2.11 -3.45 -12.25
N GLU A 73 1.92 -2.85 -13.43
CA GLU A 73 0.97 -1.75 -13.64
C GLU A 73 -0.48 -2.21 -13.44
N ALA A 74 -0.89 -3.31 -14.10
CA ALA A 74 -2.24 -3.85 -13.96
C ALA A 74 -2.52 -4.31 -12.52
N MET A 75 -1.53 -4.96 -11.88
CA MET A 75 -1.59 -5.36 -10.48
C MET A 75 -1.76 -4.15 -9.55
N CYS A 76 -0.99 -3.08 -9.77
CA CYS A 76 -1.10 -1.86 -8.97
C CYS A 76 -2.47 -1.21 -9.13
N ALA A 77 -2.99 -1.10 -10.36
CA ALA A 77 -4.30 -0.51 -10.62
C ALA A 77 -5.43 -1.28 -9.91
N ARG A 78 -5.41 -2.62 -10.01
CA ARG A 78 -6.37 -3.49 -9.35
C ARG A 78 -6.33 -3.35 -7.83
N ILE A 79 -5.14 -3.37 -7.24
CA ILE A 79 -4.98 -3.28 -5.79
C ILE A 79 -5.29 -1.88 -5.27
N ALA A 80 -5.06 -0.82 -6.06
CA ALA A 80 -5.41 0.54 -5.67
C ALA A 80 -6.92 0.68 -5.35
N GLY A 81 -7.78 0.07 -6.17
CA GLY A 81 -9.23 0.03 -5.91
C GLY A 81 -9.57 -0.68 -4.60
N THR A 82 -9.01 -1.87 -4.37
CA THR A 82 -9.22 -2.60 -3.10
C THR A 82 -8.67 -1.84 -1.89
N VAL A 83 -7.55 -1.13 -2.02
CA VAL A 83 -7.03 -0.29 -0.94
C VAL A 83 -7.99 0.84 -0.61
N ASP A 84 -8.57 1.49 -1.62
CA ASP A 84 -9.55 2.55 -1.42
C ASP A 84 -10.85 2.03 -0.78
N GLU A 85 -11.31 0.83 -1.13
CA GLU A 85 -12.46 0.18 -0.48
C GLU A 85 -12.25 -0.02 1.03
N HIS A 86 -10.99 -0.18 1.48
CA HIS A 86 -10.65 -0.43 2.88
C HIS A 86 -10.24 0.84 3.64
N HIS A 87 -9.62 1.80 2.98
CA HIS A 87 -9.04 2.99 3.61
C HIS A 87 -9.68 4.32 3.13
N GLY A 88 -10.65 4.27 2.24
CA GLY A 88 -11.34 5.44 1.68
C GLY A 88 -12.39 6.06 2.60
N GLU A 89 -13.05 7.12 2.13
CA GLU A 89 -13.97 7.98 2.91
C GLU A 89 -15.18 7.25 3.46
N PHE A 90 -15.55 6.12 2.87
CA PHE A 90 -16.71 5.33 3.26
C PHE A 90 -16.36 4.21 4.26
N SER A 91 -15.08 3.94 4.50
CA SER A 91 -14.61 2.76 5.25
C SER A 91 -13.68 3.09 6.42
N HIS A 92 -13.01 4.24 6.40
CA HIS A 92 -12.08 4.63 7.45
C HIS A 92 -12.17 6.14 7.74
N ASP A 93 -12.09 6.52 9.01
CA ASP A 93 -12.06 7.92 9.46
C ASP A 93 -10.80 8.17 10.33
N PRO A 94 -9.81 8.95 9.85
CA PRO A 94 -9.78 9.66 8.56
C PRO A 94 -9.58 8.72 7.36
N PRO A 95 -10.06 9.08 6.15
CA PRO A 95 -9.67 8.37 4.93
C PRO A 95 -8.17 8.49 4.68
N TRP A 96 -7.64 7.63 3.81
CA TRP A 96 -6.25 7.73 3.38
C TRP A 96 -5.96 9.12 2.82
N SER A 97 -4.81 9.64 3.21
CA SER A 97 -4.28 10.94 2.79
C SER A 97 -3.04 10.79 1.90
N GLU A 98 -2.34 9.66 2.01
CA GLU A 98 -1.16 9.31 1.22
C GLU A 98 -1.15 7.82 0.89
N ILE A 99 -0.99 7.47 -0.39
CA ILE A 99 -0.67 6.12 -0.84
C ILE A 99 0.73 6.12 -1.45
N GLU A 100 1.64 5.31 -0.89
CA GLU A 100 2.98 5.10 -1.42
C GLU A 100 3.06 3.75 -2.15
N VAL A 101 3.51 3.78 -3.40
CA VAL A 101 3.58 2.61 -4.28
C VAL A 101 5.03 2.23 -4.57
N PHE A 102 5.34 0.94 -4.47
CA PHE A 102 6.66 0.36 -4.70
C PHE A 102 6.62 -0.74 -5.77
N GLY A 103 7.59 -0.72 -6.69
CA GLY A 103 7.79 -1.76 -7.71
C GLY A 103 7.25 -1.44 -9.09
N VAL A 104 6.64 -0.26 -9.28
CA VAL A 104 6.15 0.20 -10.57
C VAL A 104 6.29 1.72 -10.69
N LYS A 105 6.66 2.20 -11.88
CA LYS A 105 6.80 3.63 -12.15
C LYS A 105 5.42 4.28 -12.29
N LEU A 106 5.33 5.58 -12.01
CA LEU A 106 4.12 6.35 -12.31
C LEU A 106 3.94 6.48 -13.82
N THR A 107 2.94 5.81 -14.36
CA THR A 107 2.51 5.92 -15.76
C THR A 107 1.29 6.84 -15.88
N PRO A 108 0.92 7.28 -17.09
CA PRO A 108 -0.35 7.99 -17.31
C PRO A 108 -1.57 7.18 -16.88
N THR A 109 -1.55 5.86 -17.10
CA THR A 109 -2.63 4.96 -16.67
C THR A 109 -2.78 4.95 -15.16
N LEU A 110 -1.68 4.75 -14.41
CA LEU A 110 -1.74 4.74 -12.95
C LEU A 110 -2.11 6.10 -12.39
N ARG A 111 -1.58 7.19 -12.96
CA ARG A 111 -2.00 8.55 -12.59
C ARG A 111 -3.51 8.68 -12.67
N HIS A 112 -4.11 8.29 -13.79
CA HIS A 112 -5.56 8.36 -13.98
C HIS A 112 -6.32 7.52 -12.96
N VAL A 113 -5.89 6.28 -12.71
CA VAL A 113 -6.49 5.41 -11.68
C VAL A 113 -6.49 6.08 -10.31
N PHE A 114 -5.36 6.64 -9.87
CA PHE A 114 -5.29 7.28 -8.56
C PHE A 114 -6.09 8.60 -8.50
N GLU A 115 -6.19 9.35 -9.61
CA GLU A 115 -7.04 10.55 -9.72
C GLU A 115 -8.54 10.20 -9.65
N GLU A 116 -8.98 9.09 -10.25
CA GLU A 116 -10.35 8.58 -10.11
C GLU A 116 -10.66 8.18 -8.66
N LEU A 117 -9.65 7.65 -7.95
CA LEU A 117 -9.69 7.45 -6.50
C LEU A 117 -9.44 8.76 -5.73
N GLY A 118 -9.59 9.94 -6.33
CA GLY A 118 -9.54 11.21 -5.61
C GLY A 118 -8.16 11.74 -5.24
N ALA A 119 -7.05 11.14 -5.70
CA ALA A 119 -5.74 11.74 -5.53
C ALA A 119 -5.66 13.10 -6.24
N THR A 120 -5.18 14.12 -5.55
CA THR A 120 -4.99 15.47 -6.09
C THR A 120 -3.57 15.69 -6.61
N ALA A 121 -2.61 14.86 -6.18
CA ALA A 121 -1.23 14.90 -6.67
C ALA A 121 -0.57 13.52 -6.63
N CYS A 122 0.09 13.13 -7.73
CA CYS A 122 0.93 11.95 -7.81
C CYS A 122 2.35 12.30 -8.30
N THR A 123 3.37 11.92 -7.53
CA THR A 123 4.78 12.26 -7.74
C THR A 123 5.65 11.01 -7.83
N PRO A 124 6.46 10.82 -8.88
CA PRO A 124 7.41 9.71 -8.98
C PRO A 124 8.44 9.72 -7.86
N THR A 125 8.89 8.52 -7.44
CA THR A 125 10.02 8.32 -6.53
C THR A 125 11.06 7.39 -7.19
N GLN A 126 12.18 7.14 -6.53
CA GLN A 126 13.18 6.19 -7.03
C GLN A 126 12.68 4.75 -7.12
N GLN A 127 11.67 4.39 -6.32
CA GLN A 127 11.20 3.01 -6.15
C GLN A 127 9.74 2.82 -6.60
N GLY A 128 9.08 3.90 -6.99
CA GLY A 128 7.73 3.90 -7.54
C GLY A 128 7.15 5.32 -7.58
N PHE A 129 6.13 5.58 -6.77
CA PHE A 129 5.53 6.91 -6.66
C PHE A 129 4.69 7.08 -5.40
N VAL A 130 4.31 8.33 -5.10
CA VAL A 130 3.42 8.69 -4.00
C VAL A 130 2.24 9.48 -4.55
N CYS A 131 1.02 9.10 -4.17
CA CYS A 131 -0.21 9.83 -4.44
C CYS A 131 -0.81 10.38 -3.15
N ARG A 132 -1.35 11.59 -3.19
CA ARG A 132 -1.92 12.30 -2.02
C ARG A 132 -3.32 12.83 -2.29
N ARG A 133 -4.14 12.84 -1.25
CA ARG A 133 -5.41 13.60 -1.14
C ARG A 133 -5.12 14.85 -0.29
N LEU A 134 -5.60 16.01 -0.71
CA LEU A 134 -5.47 17.29 0.01
C LEU A 134 -6.82 17.73 0.56
#